data_AF-A0A352JG29-F1
#
_entry.id   AF-A0A352JG29-F1
#
_cell.length_a   1.000
_cell.length_b   1.000
_cell.length_c   1.000
_cell.angle_alpha   90.00
_cell.angle_beta   90.00
_cell.angle_gamma   90.00
#
_symmetry.space_group_name_H-M   'P 1'
#
loop_
_entity.id
_entity.type
_entity.pdbx_description
1 polymer ?
#
loop_
_entity_poly.entity_id
_entity_poly.type
_entity_poly.pdbx_seq_one_letter_code
_entity_poly.pdbx_strand_id
1 'polypeptide(L)'
;MDKYQRIREVGTNGDNYEMSTEDLIEQFQYWDAQYGLELSDIEFDTVTVTFNDLPEDLTELAIEIYEFCPDVIDQHFGCMADAIAVAEEFNQTLSDEIQVLLKDIDLTNEDYGFELLKRSLSIHKAITLWWD
;
A
#
# COMPACT_ATOMS: atom_id res chain seq x y z
N MET A 1 -12.48 -4.36 -22.58
CA MET A 1 -11.22 -5.04 -22.23
C MET A 1 -11.42 -5.63 -20.86
N ASP A 2 -10.87 -6.82 -20.62
CA ASP A 2 -10.80 -7.37 -19.26
C ASP A 2 -9.96 -6.41 -18.41
N LYS A 3 -10.47 -6.02 -17.24
CA LYS A 3 -9.83 -5.06 -16.32
C LYS A 3 -8.41 -5.48 -15.95
N TYR A 4 -8.16 -6.79 -15.93
CA TYR A 4 -6.88 -7.39 -15.57
C TYR A 4 -6.01 -7.77 -16.78
N GLN A 5 -6.46 -7.45 -18.01
CA GLN A 5 -5.71 -7.79 -19.22
C GLN A 5 -4.31 -7.17 -19.21
N ARG A 6 -4.18 -5.93 -18.73
CA ARG A 6 -2.89 -5.23 -18.69
C ARG A 6 -1.88 -5.91 -17.75
N ILE A 7 -2.33 -6.42 -16.61
CA ILE A 7 -1.51 -7.19 -15.66
C ILE A 7 -0.87 -8.41 -16.37
N ARG A 8 -1.66 -9.13 -17.17
CA ARG A 8 -1.17 -10.27 -17.98
C ARG A 8 -0.24 -9.86 -19.11
N GLU A 9 -0.53 -8.75 -19.79
CA GLU A 9 0.30 -8.26 -20.90
C GLU A 9 1.67 -7.77 -20.43
N VAL A 10 1.74 -7.14 -19.26
CA VAL A 10 2.99 -6.72 -18.63
C VAL A 10 3.72 -7.90 -18.00
N GLY A 11 2.97 -8.91 -17.55
CA GLY A 11 3.52 -10.02 -16.78
C GLY A 11 3.83 -9.60 -15.34
N THR A 12 3.00 -8.70 -14.79
CA THR A 12 3.20 -8.21 -13.42
C THR A 12 3.17 -9.36 -12.43
N ASN A 13 4.11 -9.44 -11.51
CA ASN A 13 4.21 -10.52 -10.54
C ASN A 13 4.86 -10.03 -9.24
N GLY A 14 4.87 -10.90 -8.23
CA GLY A 14 5.65 -10.73 -7.00
C GLY A 14 6.56 -11.92 -6.81
N ASP A 15 7.44 -12.20 -7.79
CA ASP A 15 8.32 -13.39 -7.80
C ASP A 15 9.18 -13.49 -6.52
N ASN A 16 9.59 -12.37 -5.92
CA ASN A 16 10.30 -12.32 -4.64
C ASN A 16 9.51 -12.91 -3.47
N TYR A 17 8.19 -12.98 -3.62
CA TYR A 17 7.23 -13.53 -2.67
C TYR A 17 6.52 -14.78 -3.22
N GLU A 18 7.07 -15.40 -4.27
CA GLU A 18 6.52 -16.60 -4.93
C GLU A 18 5.11 -16.41 -5.51
N MET A 19 4.71 -15.18 -5.85
CA MET A 19 3.40 -14.89 -6.42
C MET A 19 3.46 -14.65 -7.93
N SER A 20 2.68 -15.43 -8.66
CA SER A 20 2.53 -15.28 -10.11
C SER A 20 1.57 -14.16 -10.48
N THR A 21 1.55 -13.81 -11.77
CA THR A 21 0.59 -12.86 -12.34
C THR A 21 -0.87 -13.24 -12.08
N GLU A 22 -1.22 -14.53 -12.05
CA GLU A 22 -2.61 -14.93 -11.79
C GLU A 22 -2.94 -14.86 -10.29
N ASP A 23 -1.99 -15.11 -9.38
CA ASP A 23 -2.21 -14.94 -7.93
C ASP A 23 -2.55 -13.48 -7.61
N LEU A 24 -1.83 -12.53 -8.23
CA LEU A 24 -2.14 -11.10 -8.13
C LEU A 24 -3.56 -10.78 -8.63
N ILE A 25 -3.94 -11.36 -9.78
CA ILE A 25 -5.27 -11.13 -10.35
C ILE A 25 -6.36 -11.71 -9.46
N GLU A 26 -6.16 -12.89 -8.89
CA GLU A 26 -7.12 -13.50 -7.95
C GLU A 26 -7.34 -12.59 -6.73
N GLN A 27 -6.27 -12.05 -6.14
CA GLN A 27 -6.39 -11.09 -5.04
C GLN A 27 -7.12 -9.81 -5.46
N PHE A 28 -6.78 -9.24 -6.62
CA PHE A 28 -7.46 -8.04 -7.11
C PHE A 28 -8.92 -8.30 -7.45
N GLN A 29 -9.30 -9.50 -7.90
CA GLN A 29 -10.70 -9.87 -8.11
C GLN A 29 -11.46 -10.00 -6.79
N TYR A 30 -10.82 -10.57 -5.77
CA TYR A 30 -11.38 -10.65 -4.42
C TYR A 30 -11.67 -9.25 -3.86
N TRP A 31 -10.68 -8.35 -3.87
CA TRP A 31 -10.87 -6.97 -3.42
C TRP A 31 -11.84 -6.17 -4.29
N ASP A 32 -11.88 -6.40 -5.61
CA ASP A 32 -12.87 -5.75 -6.49
C ASP A 32 -14.30 -6.13 -6.15
N ALA A 33 -14.54 -7.40 -5.78
CA ALA A 33 -15.85 -7.85 -5.36
C ALA A 33 -16.31 -7.24 -4.02
N GLN A 34 -15.38 -6.96 -3.10
CA GLN A 34 -15.70 -6.40 -1.78
C GLN A 34 -15.80 -4.87 -1.78
N TYR A 35 -14.86 -4.20 -2.45
CA TYR A 35 -14.60 -2.77 -2.30
C TYR A 35 -14.79 -1.99 -3.60
N GLY A 36 -14.79 -2.69 -4.74
CA GLY A 36 -14.65 -2.08 -6.06
C GLY A 36 -13.26 -1.48 -6.26
N LEU A 37 -12.60 -1.83 -7.36
CA LEU A 37 -11.23 -1.39 -7.65
C LEU A 37 -11.11 -0.59 -8.94
N GLU A 38 -10.05 0.19 -9.04
CA GLU A 38 -9.45 0.67 -10.28
C GLU A 38 -7.94 0.40 -10.20
N LEU A 39 -7.34 -0.03 -11.32
CA LEU A 39 -5.91 -0.32 -11.40
C LEU A 39 -5.23 0.74 -12.28
N SER A 40 -4.12 1.29 -11.80
CA SER A 40 -3.24 2.20 -12.53
C SER A 40 -1.78 1.83 -12.32
N ASP A 41 -0.88 2.50 -13.05
CA ASP A 41 0.58 2.38 -12.87
C ASP A 41 1.07 0.92 -12.86
N ILE A 42 0.54 0.13 -13.81
CA ILE A 42 0.83 -1.29 -13.94
C ILE A 42 2.20 -1.48 -14.61
N GLU A 43 3.17 -1.90 -13.80
CA GLU A 43 4.54 -2.23 -14.18
C GLU A 43 4.86 -3.70 -13.85
N PHE A 44 6.12 -4.13 -13.97
CA PHE A 44 6.50 -5.54 -13.84
C PHE A 44 6.35 -6.10 -12.42
N ASP A 45 6.58 -5.27 -11.41
CA ASP A 45 6.54 -5.61 -10.00
C ASP A 45 5.63 -4.67 -9.21
N THR A 46 4.97 -3.73 -9.89
CA THR A 46 4.27 -2.61 -9.26
C THR A 46 2.87 -2.44 -9.82
N VAL A 47 1.89 -2.18 -8.95
CA VAL A 47 0.51 -1.81 -9.31
C VAL A 47 -0.05 -0.80 -8.31
N THR A 48 -0.66 0.27 -8.79
CA THR A 48 -1.49 1.14 -7.95
C THR A 48 -2.94 0.66 -7.98
N VAL A 49 -3.50 0.44 -6.79
CA VAL A 49 -4.88 0.01 -6.56
C VAL A 49 -5.65 1.16 -5.92
N THR A 50 -6.75 1.59 -6.54
CA THR A 50 -7.70 2.54 -5.98
C THR A 50 -9.00 1.83 -5.61
N PHE A 51 -9.46 1.99 -4.38
CA PHE A 51 -10.69 1.43 -3.85
C PHE A 51 -11.84 2.42 -4.00
N ASN A 52 -12.99 1.96 -4.51
CA ASN A 52 -14.17 2.78 -4.67
C ASN A 52 -14.87 3.02 -3.31
N ASP A 53 -15.05 1.93 -2.56
CA ASP A 53 -15.65 1.94 -1.23
C ASP A 53 -14.77 1.20 -0.22
N LEU A 54 -14.71 1.71 1.01
CA LEU A 54 -13.89 1.16 2.07
C LEU A 54 -14.70 1.12 3.38
N PRO A 55 -14.51 0.07 4.20
CA PRO A 55 -15.15 0.00 5.51
C PRO A 55 -14.63 1.09 6.45
N GLU A 56 -15.41 1.42 7.48
CA GLU A 56 -14.98 2.37 8.52
C GLU A 56 -13.80 1.83 9.34
N ASP A 57 -13.79 0.52 9.61
CA ASP A 57 -12.65 -0.17 10.21
C ASP A 57 -11.79 -0.82 9.13
N LEU A 58 -10.57 -0.31 8.98
CA LEU A 58 -9.59 -0.74 7.98
C LEU A 58 -8.61 -1.78 8.51
N THR A 59 -8.81 -2.29 9.73
CA THR A 59 -7.85 -3.21 10.38
C THR A 59 -7.67 -4.50 9.58
N GLU A 60 -8.75 -5.15 9.15
CA GLU A 60 -8.67 -6.38 8.35
C GLU A 60 -8.01 -6.13 6.99
N LEU A 61 -8.41 -5.06 6.29
CA LEU A 61 -7.81 -4.71 5.00
C LEU A 61 -6.31 -4.39 5.11
N ALA A 62 -5.89 -3.70 6.18
CA ALA A 62 -4.47 -3.39 6.38
C ALA A 62 -3.63 -4.66 6.61
N ILE A 63 -4.19 -5.65 7.33
CA ILE A 63 -3.55 -6.96 7.51
C ILE A 63 -3.48 -7.71 6.18
N GLU A 64 -4.58 -7.76 5.42
CA GLU A 64 -4.59 -8.40 4.09
C GLU A 64 -3.58 -7.76 3.13
N ILE A 65 -3.48 -6.42 3.11
CA ILE A 65 -2.50 -5.71 2.28
C ILE A 65 -1.07 -6.05 2.70
N TYR A 66 -0.78 -6.11 4.01
CA TYR A 66 0.55 -6.48 4.48
C TYR A 66 0.90 -7.93 4.14
N GLU A 67 -0.01 -8.87 4.33
CA GLU A 67 0.21 -10.29 3.98
C GLU A 67 0.42 -10.46 2.47
N PHE A 68 -0.28 -9.68 1.65
CA PHE A 68 -0.16 -9.72 0.20
C PHE A 68 1.06 -8.96 -0.34
N CYS A 69 1.45 -7.85 0.29
CA CYS A 69 2.54 -6.97 -0.15
C CYS A 69 3.27 -6.40 1.07
N PRO A 70 4.17 -7.18 1.70
CA PRO A 70 4.83 -6.79 2.95
C PRO A 70 5.60 -5.47 2.85
N ASP A 71 6.16 -5.17 1.66
CA ASP A 71 6.97 -3.98 1.40
C ASP A 71 6.24 -2.65 1.64
N VAL A 72 4.90 -2.64 1.57
CA VAL A 72 4.09 -1.48 1.95
C VAL A 72 4.38 -1.03 3.37
N ILE A 73 4.71 -1.96 4.27
CA ILE A 73 5.15 -1.66 5.63
C ILE A 73 6.66 -1.79 5.72
N ASP A 74 7.23 -2.94 5.39
CA ASP A 74 8.62 -3.28 5.69
C ASP A 74 9.64 -2.34 5.00
N GLN A 75 9.30 -1.78 3.84
CA GLN A 75 10.17 -0.86 3.09
C GLN A 75 9.61 0.57 3.00
N HIS A 76 8.39 0.82 3.46
CA HIS A 76 7.73 2.12 3.35
C HIS A 76 7.19 2.64 4.69
N PHE A 77 5.97 2.28 5.08
CA PHE A 77 5.36 2.89 6.28
C PHE A 77 6.16 2.56 7.54
N GLY A 78 6.69 1.34 7.67
CA GLY A 78 7.55 0.90 8.78
C GLY A 78 8.94 1.55 8.83
N CYS A 79 9.35 2.29 7.79
CA CYS A 79 10.61 3.05 7.77
C CYS A 79 10.40 4.57 7.98
N MET A 80 9.16 5.02 8.13
CA MET A 80 8.84 6.45 8.22
C MET A 80 9.52 7.17 9.40
N ALA A 81 9.66 6.51 10.55
CA ALA A 81 10.33 7.08 11.72
C ALA A 81 11.81 7.41 11.44
N ASP A 82 12.52 6.50 10.77
CA ASP A 82 13.91 6.72 10.38
C ASP A 82 14.04 7.83 9.34
N ALA A 83 13.13 7.88 8.35
CA ALA A 83 13.10 8.94 7.34
C ALA A 83 12.90 10.33 7.96
N ILE A 84 12.03 10.44 8.98
CA ILE A 84 11.81 11.70 9.72
C ILE A 84 13.05 12.08 10.51
N ALA A 85 13.66 11.15 11.24
CA ALA A 85 14.86 11.43 12.02
C ALA A 85 16.00 11.97 11.13
N VAL A 86 16.17 11.40 9.94
CA VAL A 86 17.11 11.90 8.93
C VAL A 86 16.71 13.30 8.46
N ALA A 87 15.45 13.54 8.12
CA ALA A 87 14.98 14.86 7.68
C ALA A 87 15.24 15.95 8.74
N GLU A 88 15.01 15.65 10.03
CA GLU A 88 15.28 16.54 11.15
C GLU A 88 16.78 16.85 11.28
N GLU A 89 17.66 15.84 11.17
CA GLU A 89 19.12 16.03 11.19
C GLU A 89 19.58 17.01 10.10
N PHE A 90 18.97 16.93 8.91
CA PHE A 90 19.29 17.79 7.78
C PHE A 90 18.47 19.10 7.71
N ASN A 91 17.69 19.44 8.75
CA ASN A 91 16.79 20.60 8.80
C ASN A 91 15.82 20.69 7.61
N GLN A 92 15.36 19.54 7.12
CA GLN A 92 14.33 19.46 6.09
C GLN A 92 12.95 19.58 6.72
N THR A 93 12.04 20.28 6.05
CA THR A 93 10.65 20.41 6.51
C THR A 93 9.81 19.30 5.91
N LEU A 94 9.05 18.60 6.75
CA LEU A 94 8.06 17.62 6.30
C LEU A 94 6.92 18.32 5.56
N SER A 95 6.43 17.71 4.48
CA SER A 95 5.27 18.23 3.76
C SER A 95 4.01 18.21 4.63
N ASP A 96 3.03 19.05 4.30
CA ASP A 96 1.74 19.11 5.02
C ASP A 96 1.03 17.74 5.02
N GLU A 97 1.15 16.99 3.93
CA GLU A 97 0.60 15.64 3.79
C GLU A 97 1.21 14.65 4.80
N ILE A 98 2.54 14.64 4.91
CA ILE A 98 3.24 13.80 5.89
C ILE A 98 2.85 14.20 7.32
N GLN A 99 2.73 15.50 7.60
CA GLN A 99 2.26 15.97 8.92
C GLN A 99 0.83 15.49 9.25
N VAL A 100 -0.07 15.45 8.25
CA VAL A 100 -1.42 14.91 8.42
C VAL A 100 -1.38 13.40 8.69
N LEU A 101 -0.55 12.64 7.98
CA LEU A 101 -0.40 11.21 8.19
C LEU A 101 0.13 10.89 9.59
N LEU A 102 1.10 11.66 10.08
CA LEU A 102 1.76 11.40 11.36
C LEU A 102 1.01 11.92 12.59
N LYS A 103 -0.03 12.72 12.39
CA LYS A 103 -0.74 13.38 13.50
C LYS A 103 -1.24 12.38 14.53
N ASP A 104 -0.85 12.53 15.79
CA ASP A 104 -1.26 11.65 16.89
C ASP A 104 -0.82 10.17 16.71
N ILE A 105 0.17 9.87 15.86
CA ILE A 105 0.78 8.53 15.74
C ILE A 105 1.96 8.41 16.70
N ASP A 106 1.98 7.32 17.46
CA ASP A 106 3.14 6.95 18.27
C ASP A 106 4.14 6.14 17.42
N LEU A 107 5.16 6.83 16.89
CA LEU A 107 6.22 6.22 16.08
C LEU A 107 7.18 5.33 16.89
N THR A 108 7.02 5.26 18.22
CA THR A 108 7.80 4.33 19.06
C THR A 108 7.15 2.95 19.17
N ASN A 109 5.89 2.81 18.74
CA ASN A 109 5.20 1.53 18.67
C ASN A 109 5.66 0.75 17.45
N GLU A 110 6.07 -0.52 17.60
CA GLU A 110 6.53 -1.37 16.50
C GLU A 110 5.50 -1.53 15.36
N ASP A 111 4.20 -1.40 15.68
CA ASP A 111 3.11 -1.55 14.71
C ASP A 111 2.65 -0.23 14.07
N TYR A 112 3.37 0.89 14.27
CA TYR A 112 2.93 2.20 13.78
C TYR A 112 2.70 2.23 12.25
N GLY A 113 3.40 1.36 11.50
CA GLY A 113 3.25 1.22 10.05
C GLY A 113 1.81 0.87 9.63
N PHE A 114 1.12 0.02 10.40
CA PHE A 114 -0.29 -0.32 10.15
C PHE A 114 -1.21 0.89 10.35
N GLU A 115 -0.97 1.71 11.37
CA GLU A 115 -1.77 2.93 11.60
C GLU A 115 -1.57 3.95 10.47
N LEU A 116 -0.35 4.07 9.94
CA LEU A 116 -0.06 4.91 8.79
C LEU A 116 -0.72 4.37 7.52
N LEU A 117 -0.67 3.07 7.26
CA LEU A 117 -1.36 2.43 6.14
C LEU A 117 -2.87 2.68 6.21
N LYS A 118 -3.51 2.39 7.34
CA LYS A 118 -4.96 2.64 7.54
C LYS A 118 -5.30 4.10 7.29
N ARG A 119 -4.49 5.03 7.79
CA ARG A 119 -4.74 6.46 7.59
C ARG A 119 -4.57 6.86 6.13
N SER A 120 -3.53 6.38 5.46
CA SER A 120 -3.33 6.62 4.03
C SER A 120 -4.53 6.14 3.22
N LEU A 121 -5.01 4.90 3.47
CA LEU A 121 -6.20 4.35 2.83
C LEU A 121 -7.46 5.19 3.11
N SER A 122 -7.64 5.69 4.34
CA SER A 122 -8.80 6.54 4.68
C SER A 122 -8.81 7.88 3.94
N ILE A 123 -7.63 8.44 3.62
CA ILE A 123 -7.47 9.74 2.97
C ILE A 123 -7.54 9.59 1.45
N HIS A 124 -6.77 8.65 0.90
CA HIS A 124 -6.52 8.53 -0.53
C HIS A 124 -7.37 7.46 -1.19
N LYS A 125 -7.86 6.48 -0.43
CA LYS A 125 -8.49 5.25 -0.93
C LYS A 125 -7.63 4.53 -1.97
N ALA A 126 -6.32 4.71 -1.93
CA ALA A 126 -5.41 4.12 -2.89
C ALA A 126 -4.14 3.65 -2.20
N ILE A 127 -3.52 2.63 -2.78
CA ILE A 127 -2.23 2.10 -2.35
C ILE A 127 -1.44 1.65 -3.58
N THR A 128 -0.15 1.97 -3.61
CA THR A 128 0.78 1.38 -4.57
C THR A 128 1.41 0.16 -3.92
N LEU A 129 1.34 -0.97 -4.61
CA LEU A 129 1.89 -2.25 -4.20
C LEU A 129 3.13 -2.52 -5.05
N TRP A 130 4.21 -2.98 -4.43
CA TRP A 130 5.40 -3.44 -5.12
C TRP A 130 6.05 -4.59 -4.36
N TRP A 131 6.71 -5.49 -5.08
CA TRP A 131 7.25 -6.74 -4.54
C TRP A 131 8.75 -6.89 -4.86
N ASP A 132 9.59 -6.13 -4.16
CA ASP A 132 11.05 -6.02 -4.42
C ASP A 132 11.90 -6.85 -3.44
#